data_AF-R7EUQ8-F1
#
_entry.id   AF-R7EUQ8-F1
#
_cell.length_a   1.000
_cell.length_b   1.000
_cell.length_c   1.000
_cell.angle_alpha   90.00
_cell.angle_beta   90.00
_cell.angle_gamma   90.00
#
_symmetry.space_group_name_H-M   'P 1'
#
loop_
_entity.id
_entity.type
_entity.pdbx_description
1 polymer ?
#
loop_
_entity_poly.entity_id
_entity_poly.type
_entity_poly.pdbx_seq_one_letter_code
_entity_poly.pdbx_strand_id
1 'polypeptide(L)'
;MTHGIYTDFFNKSLPMPTEGPSDADEAAALLGGLTSAEIRRVIFAPRYCPRLESGFDSVGYFVRMRNRVFRSVKSSVPRGIAATLAAEVVMYPGCFNDPEITRLAFGIPRCMICSLPFPIYNDEIFKDINKLVYRIGIIPIFAEFNRYLLFYPEDIIRKLLNVPGAAFQFNVRSLDYKDTVKFVMSLISSGKHVLFGTGARRAGRYEADTGDHFRLLRRSLGEADFNLLMLGALKFCRPPVEIRRHTEAFKPYTVVRRISFLWLRRRVYDVRVCLFQAGRICGRAAGGSPFRALP
;
A
#
# COMPACT_ATOMS: atom_id res chain seq x y z
N MET A 1 8.89 28.12 11.33
CA MET A 1 8.04 27.03 10.82
C MET A 1 8.94 25.91 10.33
N THR A 2 9.15 24.88 11.13
CA THR A 2 9.84 23.65 10.69
C THR A 2 8.92 22.93 9.70
N HIS A 3 9.22 23.04 8.41
CA HIS A 3 8.49 22.29 7.38
C HIS A 3 8.70 20.80 7.65
N GLY A 4 7.62 20.05 7.88
CA GLY A 4 7.68 18.63 8.19
C GLY A 4 8.31 17.82 7.04
N ILE A 5 9.25 16.94 7.36
CA ILE A 5 9.89 16.01 6.41
C ILE A 5 8.95 14.81 6.20
N TYR A 6 7.94 14.94 5.34
CA TYR A 6 6.97 13.86 5.14
C TYR A 6 7.51 12.68 4.33
N THR A 7 6.95 11.51 4.62
CA THR A 7 7.30 10.25 3.98
C THR A 7 6.16 9.75 3.12
N ASP A 8 6.44 9.44 1.87
CA ASP A 8 5.59 8.60 1.02
C ASP A 8 5.97 7.13 1.23
N PHE A 9 5.14 6.39 1.99
CA PHE A 9 5.44 5.01 2.38
C PHE A 9 5.18 3.98 1.29
N PHE A 10 4.55 4.36 0.18
CA PHE A 10 4.18 3.43 -0.87
C PHE A 10 4.15 4.14 -2.22
N ASN A 11 5.24 4.01 -2.97
CA ASN A 11 5.41 4.65 -4.26
C ASN A 11 5.81 3.64 -5.33
N LYS A 12 5.22 3.75 -6.52
CA LYS A 12 5.36 2.83 -7.66
C LYS A 12 6.00 3.49 -8.89
N SER A 13 6.68 4.63 -8.72
CA SER A 13 7.25 5.40 -9.83
C SER A 13 8.56 4.86 -10.39
N LEU A 14 8.98 3.65 -10.02
CA LEU A 14 10.06 2.96 -10.72
C LEU A 14 9.50 2.30 -11.99
N PRO A 15 10.10 2.51 -13.17
CA PRO A 15 9.65 1.91 -14.43
C PRO A 15 10.04 0.43 -14.45
N MET A 16 9.25 -0.40 -13.78
CA MET A 16 9.45 -1.84 -13.73
C MET A 16 8.77 -2.49 -14.94
N PRO A 17 9.24 -3.67 -15.41
CA PRO A 17 8.66 -4.31 -16.59
C PRO A 17 7.15 -4.57 -16.53
N THR A 18 6.59 -4.72 -15.34
CA THR A 18 5.21 -5.16 -15.10
C THR A 18 4.32 -4.10 -14.45
N GLU A 19 4.89 -2.97 -14.04
CA GLU A 19 4.15 -1.86 -13.45
C GLU A 19 4.98 -0.57 -13.35
N GLY A 20 4.29 0.52 -13.04
CA GLY A 20 4.90 1.83 -12.92
C GLY A 20 4.92 2.56 -14.27
N PRO A 21 5.78 3.58 -14.38
CA PRO A 21 5.96 4.36 -15.58
C PRO A 21 6.51 3.53 -16.74
N SER A 22 6.22 3.96 -17.96
CA SER A 22 6.65 3.28 -19.18
C SER A 22 8.16 3.43 -19.41
N ASP A 23 8.74 4.53 -18.93
CA ASP A 23 10.15 4.88 -19.11
C ASP A 23 10.67 5.80 -18.00
N ALA A 24 11.95 6.21 -18.13
CA ALA A 24 12.62 7.07 -17.16
C ALA A 24 12.11 8.51 -17.16
N ASP A 25 11.55 9.01 -18.27
CA ASP A 25 11.06 10.38 -18.40
C ASP A 25 9.70 10.52 -17.71
N GLU A 26 8.81 9.55 -17.91
CA GLU A 26 7.55 9.47 -17.17
C GLU A 26 7.80 9.29 -15.66
N ALA A 27 8.80 8.48 -15.29
CA ALA A 27 9.24 8.37 -13.90
C ALA A 27 9.77 9.70 -13.35
N ALA A 28 10.57 10.44 -14.12
CA ALA A 28 11.08 11.75 -13.72
C ALA A 28 9.95 12.77 -13.50
N ALA A 29 8.93 12.76 -14.36
CA ALA A 29 7.75 13.62 -14.22
C ALA A 29 6.99 13.34 -12.91
N LEU A 30 6.82 12.06 -12.55
CA LEU A 30 6.24 11.67 -11.25
C LEU A 30 7.07 12.15 -10.07
N LEU A 31 8.39 11.93 -10.13
CA LEU A 31 9.32 12.28 -9.04
C LEU A 31 9.41 13.80 -8.83
N GLY A 32 9.27 14.60 -9.88
CA GLY A 32 9.21 16.06 -9.80
C GLY A 32 8.08 16.57 -8.90
N GLY A 33 6.95 15.85 -8.82
CA GLY A 33 5.80 16.20 -8.00
C GLY A 33 6.02 16.07 -6.49
N LEU A 34 7.01 15.26 -6.05
CA LEU A 34 7.22 14.95 -4.64
C LEU A 34 7.56 16.19 -3.79
N THR A 35 8.39 17.09 -4.32
CA THR A 35 8.79 18.31 -3.58
C THR A 35 7.62 19.24 -3.35
N SER A 36 6.78 19.43 -4.37
CA SER A 36 5.57 20.27 -4.29
C SER A 36 4.53 19.69 -3.33
N ALA A 37 4.53 18.36 -3.13
CA ALA A 37 3.72 17.65 -2.15
C ALA A 37 4.33 17.63 -0.73
N GLU A 38 5.38 18.43 -0.47
CA GLU A 38 6.12 18.48 0.79
C GLU A 38 6.78 17.13 1.19
N ILE A 39 6.92 16.20 0.24
CA ILE A 39 7.55 14.89 0.48
C ILE A 39 9.07 15.05 0.46
N ARG A 40 9.72 14.49 1.49
CA ARG A 40 11.18 14.50 1.66
C ARG A 40 11.77 13.10 1.87
N ARG A 41 10.92 12.09 2.05
CA ARG A 41 11.30 10.68 2.04
C ARG A 41 10.35 9.89 1.16
N VAL A 42 10.87 8.97 0.38
CA VAL A 42 10.07 8.11 -0.49
C VAL A 42 10.51 6.66 -0.35
N ILE A 43 9.53 5.77 -0.23
CA ILE A 43 9.72 4.32 -0.22
C ILE A 43 9.22 3.79 -1.56
N PHE A 44 10.16 3.46 -2.44
CA PHE A 44 9.87 2.79 -3.69
C PHE A 44 9.55 1.33 -3.40
N ALA A 45 8.32 0.92 -3.69
CA ALA A 45 7.81 -0.39 -3.36
C ALA A 45 7.27 -1.12 -4.60
N PRO A 46 8.07 -1.34 -5.65
CA PRO A 46 7.62 -2.09 -6.81
C PRO A 46 7.18 -3.51 -6.43
N ARG A 47 6.24 -4.06 -7.20
CA ARG A 47 5.57 -5.33 -6.97
C ARG A 47 6.55 -6.44 -7.24
N TYR A 48 6.63 -7.35 -6.29
CA TYR A 48 7.30 -8.63 -6.46
C TYR A 48 6.24 -9.72 -6.47
N CYS A 49 6.04 -10.33 -7.65
CA CYS A 49 5.14 -11.46 -7.82
C CYS A 49 5.73 -12.54 -8.75
N PRO A 50 6.60 -13.42 -8.23
CA PRO A 50 7.30 -14.42 -9.05
C PRO A 50 6.36 -15.44 -9.72
N ARG A 51 5.12 -15.61 -9.22
CA ARG A 51 4.12 -16.53 -9.81
C ARG A 51 3.28 -15.94 -10.93
N LEU A 52 3.15 -14.61 -10.99
CA LEU A 52 2.28 -13.94 -11.97
C LEU A 52 3.08 -13.23 -13.06
N GLU A 53 4.36 -12.96 -12.82
CA GLU A 53 5.18 -12.11 -13.66
C GLU A 53 6.38 -12.91 -14.20
N SER A 54 6.33 -13.25 -15.49
CA SER A 54 7.41 -13.94 -16.19
C SER A 54 8.72 -13.17 -16.06
N GLY A 55 9.77 -13.83 -15.56
CA GLY A 55 11.11 -13.25 -15.45
C GLY A 55 11.50 -12.75 -14.05
N PHE A 56 10.65 -12.87 -13.03
CA PHE A 56 11.07 -12.66 -11.62
C PHE A 56 11.33 -13.99 -10.90
N ASP A 57 12.21 -14.82 -11.46
CA ASP A 57 12.37 -16.23 -11.04
C ASP A 57 12.99 -16.39 -9.62
N SER A 58 13.50 -15.30 -9.03
CA SER A 58 14.05 -15.29 -7.67
C SER A 58 14.04 -13.89 -7.05
N VAL A 59 14.10 -13.82 -5.72
CA VAL A 59 14.30 -12.55 -4.99
C VAL A 59 15.59 -11.86 -5.46
N GLY A 60 16.68 -12.62 -5.65
CA GLY A 60 17.95 -12.10 -6.11
C GLY A 60 17.88 -11.41 -7.48
N TYR A 61 17.14 -11.98 -8.43
CA TYR A 61 16.92 -11.35 -9.74
C TYR A 61 16.12 -10.05 -9.61
N PHE A 62 14.99 -10.08 -8.89
CA PHE A 62 14.16 -8.89 -8.67
C PHE A 62 14.97 -7.74 -8.06
N VAL A 63 15.77 -8.01 -7.03
CA VAL A 63 16.60 -6.98 -6.36
C VAL A 63 17.62 -6.39 -7.33
N ARG A 64 18.27 -7.20 -8.17
CA ARG A 64 19.22 -6.70 -9.19
C ARG A 64 18.51 -5.80 -10.20
N MET A 65 17.34 -6.22 -10.70
CA MET A 65 16.53 -5.44 -11.64
C MET A 65 16.08 -4.12 -11.03
N ARG A 66 15.42 -4.14 -9.87
CA ARG A 66 14.97 -2.96 -9.13
C ARG A 66 16.11 -1.97 -8.91
N ASN A 67 17.27 -2.45 -8.48
CA ASN A 67 18.42 -1.58 -8.23
C ASN A 67 18.98 -0.99 -9.53
N ARG A 68 18.97 -1.73 -10.65
CA ARG A 68 19.36 -1.22 -11.97
C ARG A 68 18.40 -0.12 -12.44
N VAL A 69 17.10 -0.36 -12.34
CA VAL A 69 16.04 0.62 -12.68
C VAL A 69 16.15 1.86 -11.79
N PHE A 70 16.36 1.70 -10.48
CA PHE A 70 16.55 2.84 -9.60
C PHE A 70 17.75 3.68 -10.00
N ARG A 71 18.88 3.06 -10.40
CA ARG A 71 20.07 3.80 -10.85
C ARG A 71 19.78 4.66 -12.09
N SER A 72 18.94 4.20 -13.02
CA SER A 72 18.62 4.98 -14.22
C SER A 72 17.72 6.19 -13.94
N VAL A 73 16.92 6.16 -12.87
CA VAL A 73 16.06 7.29 -12.47
C VAL A 73 16.60 8.08 -11.28
N LYS A 74 17.74 7.68 -10.70
CA LYS A 74 18.29 8.28 -9.47
C LYS A 74 18.56 9.77 -9.60
N SER A 75 19.03 10.21 -10.78
CA SER A 75 19.26 11.63 -11.08
C SER A 75 17.99 12.46 -11.12
N SER A 76 16.84 11.81 -11.36
CA SER A 76 15.53 12.45 -11.43
C SER A 76 14.86 12.56 -10.06
N VAL A 77 15.40 11.90 -9.02
CA VAL A 77 14.93 12.09 -7.64
C VAL A 77 15.34 13.50 -7.18
N PRO A 78 14.39 14.37 -6.79
CA PRO A 78 14.72 15.74 -6.36
C PRO A 78 15.76 15.78 -5.24
N ARG A 79 16.65 16.78 -5.30
CA ARG A 79 17.66 17.00 -4.26
C ARG A 79 16.99 17.16 -2.90
N GLY A 80 17.57 16.54 -1.87
CA GLY A 80 17.05 16.58 -0.50
C GLY A 80 15.94 15.56 -0.22
N ILE A 81 15.53 14.74 -1.19
CA ILE A 81 14.65 13.59 -0.95
C ILE A 81 15.49 12.34 -0.65
N ALA A 82 15.24 11.72 0.50
CA ALA A 82 15.83 10.44 0.84
C ALA A 82 15.00 9.27 0.28
N ALA A 83 15.62 8.47 -0.57
CA ALA A 83 15.00 7.33 -1.24
C ALA A 83 15.32 6.01 -0.52
N THR A 84 14.31 5.19 -0.27
CA THR A 84 14.44 3.81 0.23
C THR A 84 13.88 2.83 -0.79
N LEU A 85 14.61 1.76 -1.06
CA LEU A 85 14.16 0.68 -1.95
C LEU A 85 13.58 -0.47 -1.14
N ALA A 86 12.32 -0.80 -1.39
CA ALA A 86 11.57 -1.90 -0.81
C ALA A 86 10.97 -2.78 -1.91
N ALA A 87 10.00 -3.62 -1.56
CA ALA A 87 9.11 -4.28 -2.50
C ALA A 87 7.71 -4.39 -1.91
N GLU A 88 6.69 -4.33 -2.76
CA GLU A 88 5.35 -4.84 -2.42
C GLU A 88 5.32 -6.33 -2.76
N VAL A 89 5.39 -7.20 -1.76
CA VAL A 89 5.34 -8.65 -1.95
C VAL A 89 3.90 -9.09 -2.10
N VAL A 90 3.55 -9.65 -3.26
CA VAL A 90 2.24 -10.27 -3.45
C VAL A 90 2.20 -11.59 -2.70
N MET A 91 1.30 -11.68 -1.73
CA MET A 91 1.17 -12.88 -0.91
C MET A 91 0.46 -13.99 -1.68
N TYR A 92 1.01 -15.17 -1.59
CA TYR A 92 0.44 -16.44 -2.02
C TYR A 92 1.00 -17.53 -1.11
N PRO A 93 0.37 -18.73 -1.03
CA PRO A 93 0.87 -19.81 -0.19
C PRO A 93 2.34 -20.15 -0.45
N GLY A 94 3.18 -19.93 0.56
CA GLY A 94 4.63 -20.17 0.52
C GLY A 94 5.46 -19.02 -0.07
N CYS A 95 4.91 -17.81 -0.22
CA CYS A 95 5.61 -16.64 -0.78
C CYS A 95 6.87 -16.22 0.00
N PHE A 96 6.99 -16.62 1.27
CA PHE A 96 8.17 -16.30 2.09
C PHE A 96 9.14 -17.49 2.23
N ASN A 97 9.13 -18.45 1.31
CA ASN A 97 10.03 -19.61 1.33
C ASN A 97 11.42 -19.34 0.73
N ASP A 98 11.56 -18.28 -0.07
CA ASP A 98 12.86 -17.88 -0.62
C ASP A 98 13.83 -17.51 0.52
N PRO A 99 15.03 -18.11 0.61
CA PRO A 99 16.02 -17.80 1.64
C PRO A 99 16.45 -16.32 1.66
N GLU A 100 16.36 -15.64 0.52
CA GLU A 100 16.75 -14.24 0.36
C GLU A 100 15.61 -13.26 0.62
N ILE A 101 14.41 -13.72 1.01
CA ILE A 101 13.20 -12.89 1.15
C ILE A 101 13.40 -11.63 2.00
N THR A 102 14.28 -11.70 3.00
CA THR A 102 14.60 -10.58 3.89
C THR A 102 15.21 -9.38 3.15
N ARG A 103 15.75 -9.56 1.93
CA ARG A 103 16.27 -8.48 1.06
C ARG A 103 15.19 -7.57 0.50
N LEU A 104 13.92 -7.99 0.58
CA LEU A 104 12.76 -7.18 0.17
C LEU A 104 12.25 -6.26 1.28
N ALA A 105 12.66 -6.50 2.53
CA ALA A 105 12.30 -5.68 3.68
C ALA A 105 13.15 -4.39 3.75
N PHE A 106 12.66 -3.41 4.51
CA PHE A 106 13.35 -2.15 4.77
C PHE A 106 13.18 -1.70 6.22
N GLY A 107 14.03 -0.79 6.68
CA GLY A 107 13.94 -0.20 8.00
C GLY A 107 14.46 -1.05 9.17
N ILE A 108 14.39 -0.48 10.37
CA ILE A 108 14.82 -1.03 11.67
C ILE A 108 13.77 -0.63 12.75
N PRO A 109 12.89 -1.53 13.22
CA PRO A 109 12.78 -2.94 12.86
C PRO A 109 12.46 -3.15 11.37
N ARG A 110 12.79 -4.34 10.86
CA ARG A 110 12.55 -4.68 9.45
C ARG A 110 11.06 -4.80 9.18
N CYS A 111 10.59 -4.06 8.19
CA CYS A 111 9.21 -4.08 7.71
C CYS A 111 9.15 -4.57 6.27
N MET A 112 8.05 -5.20 5.89
CA MET A 112 7.80 -5.63 4.51
C MET A 112 6.39 -5.26 4.08
N ILE A 113 6.29 -4.60 2.92
CA ILE A 113 5.01 -4.26 2.32
C ILE A 113 4.43 -5.51 1.66
N CYS A 114 3.22 -5.86 2.04
CA CYS A 114 2.54 -7.09 1.64
C CYS A 114 1.21 -6.76 0.98
N SER A 115 1.03 -7.25 -0.25
CA SER A 115 -0.26 -7.24 -0.96
C SER A 115 -0.99 -8.54 -0.66
N LEU A 116 -2.11 -8.50 0.04
CA LEU A 116 -2.93 -9.69 0.29
C LEU A 116 -3.62 -10.13 -1.02
N PRO A 117 -3.95 -11.42 -1.19
CA PRO A 117 -4.67 -11.88 -2.37
C PRO A 117 -5.99 -11.14 -2.58
N PHE A 118 -6.31 -10.80 -3.81
CA PHE A 118 -7.51 -10.03 -4.08
C PHE A 118 -8.20 -10.58 -5.33
N PRO A 119 -9.55 -10.73 -5.34
CA PRO A 119 -10.49 -10.30 -4.31
C PRO A 119 -10.76 -11.34 -3.20
N ILE A 120 -10.26 -12.57 -3.34
CA ILE A 120 -10.60 -13.69 -2.45
C ILE A 120 -9.46 -13.95 -1.47
N TYR A 121 -9.78 -14.05 -0.18
CA TYR A 121 -8.85 -14.47 0.87
C TYR A 121 -8.70 -16.00 0.91
N ASN A 122 -7.50 -16.47 1.24
CA ASN A 122 -7.20 -17.88 1.49
C ASN A 122 -6.58 -18.01 2.89
N ASP A 123 -7.08 -18.93 3.72
CA ASP A 123 -6.58 -19.15 5.09
C ASP A 123 -5.10 -19.56 5.15
N GLU A 124 -4.55 -20.15 4.09
CA GLU A 124 -3.12 -20.46 4.00
C GLU A 124 -2.24 -19.19 4.07
N ILE A 125 -2.77 -18.04 3.65
CA ILE A 125 -2.08 -16.75 3.75
C ILE A 125 -1.78 -16.41 5.21
N PHE A 126 -2.63 -16.82 6.15
CA PHE A 126 -2.37 -16.58 7.57
C PHE A 126 -1.16 -17.37 8.08
N LYS A 127 -0.89 -18.55 7.50
CA LYS A 127 0.33 -19.33 7.81
C LYS A 127 1.57 -18.55 7.35
N ASP A 128 1.53 -17.92 6.18
CA ASP A 128 2.61 -17.08 5.68
C ASP A 128 2.77 -15.80 6.51
N ILE A 129 1.69 -15.14 6.94
CA ILE A 129 1.75 -14.00 7.86
C ILE A 129 2.43 -14.40 9.18
N ASN A 130 2.02 -15.53 9.78
CA ASN A 130 2.63 -16.03 11.00
C ASN A 130 4.12 -16.36 10.81
N LYS A 131 4.49 -16.96 9.68
CA LYS A 131 5.89 -17.22 9.34
C LYS A 131 6.68 -15.90 9.28
N LEU A 132 6.17 -14.89 8.59
CA LEU A 132 6.82 -13.59 8.46
C LEU A 132 7.06 -12.93 9.83
N VAL A 133 6.02 -12.90 10.68
CA VAL A 133 6.08 -12.25 11.99
C VAL A 133 6.95 -13.03 12.97
N TYR A 134 6.66 -14.32 13.20
CA TYR A 134 7.23 -15.07 14.32
C TYR A 134 8.51 -15.82 13.97
N ARG A 135 8.68 -16.25 12.71
CA ARG A 135 9.87 -17.03 12.30
C ARG A 135 10.92 -16.15 11.62
N ILE A 136 10.50 -15.21 10.78
CA ILE A 136 11.42 -14.32 10.06
C ILE A 136 11.68 -13.02 10.84
N GLY A 137 10.77 -12.62 11.74
CA GLY A 137 10.92 -11.42 12.56
C GLY A 137 10.71 -10.12 11.77
N ILE A 138 9.87 -10.16 10.73
CA ILE A 138 9.56 -8.99 9.89
C ILE A 138 8.13 -8.54 10.17
N ILE A 139 7.97 -7.23 10.34
CA ILE A 139 6.67 -6.60 10.55
C ILE A 139 5.95 -6.43 9.20
N PRO A 140 4.73 -6.99 9.02
CA PRO A 140 3.97 -6.79 7.79
C PRO A 140 3.36 -5.37 7.75
N ILE A 141 3.46 -4.75 6.58
CA ILE A 141 2.69 -3.56 6.21
C ILE A 141 1.69 -4.00 5.15
N PHE A 142 0.40 -4.08 5.49
CA PHE A 142 -0.63 -4.47 4.52
C PHE A 142 -0.95 -3.30 3.59
N ALA A 143 -0.60 -3.45 2.31
CA ALA A 143 -0.74 -2.44 1.29
C ALA A 143 -2.19 -2.26 0.83
N GLU A 144 -2.56 -1.02 0.53
CA GLU A 144 -3.87 -0.61 0.01
C GLU A 144 -5.04 -1.17 0.83
N PHE A 145 -4.94 -1.10 2.16
CA PHE A 145 -5.81 -1.86 3.05
C PHE A 145 -7.31 -1.54 2.87
N ASN A 146 -7.63 -0.34 2.37
CA ASN A 146 -8.99 0.07 2.03
C ASN A 146 -9.71 -0.90 1.07
N ARG A 147 -8.99 -1.55 0.14
CA ARG A 147 -9.61 -2.42 -0.85
C ARG A 147 -10.15 -3.71 -0.21
N TYR A 148 -9.52 -4.23 0.84
CA TYR A 148 -9.96 -5.47 1.48
C TYR A 148 -11.24 -5.27 2.29
N LEU A 149 -11.47 -4.06 2.83
CA LEU A 149 -12.70 -3.73 3.55
C LEU A 149 -13.97 -3.92 2.70
N LEU A 150 -13.82 -3.89 1.37
CA LEU A 150 -14.93 -4.04 0.42
C LEU A 150 -15.27 -5.49 0.10
N PHE A 151 -14.30 -6.41 0.20
CA PHE A 151 -14.42 -7.77 -0.33
C PHE A 151 -14.23 -8.85 0.72
N TYR A 152 -13.43 -8.60 1.76
CA TYR A 152 -13.15 -9.61 2.76
C TYR A 152 -14.26 -9.68 3.81
N PRO A 153 -14.55 -10.88 4.32
CA PRO A 153 -15.39 -11.05 5.50
C PRO A 153 -14.85 -10.30 6.73
N GLU A 154 -15.75 -9.85 7.59
CA GLU A 154 -15.42 -9.04 8.76
C GLU A 154 -14.50 -9.78 9.77
N ASP A 155 -14.67 -11.09 9.92
CA ASP A 155 -13.81 -11.93 10.75
C ASP A 155 -12.38 -12.00 10.22
N ILE A 156 -12.18 -12.02 8.89
CA ILE A 156 -10.86 -11.95 8.27
C ILE A 156 -10.23 -10.58 8.51
N ILE A 157 -10.98 -9.48 8.35
CA ILE A 157 -10.49 -8.14 8.67
C ILE A 157 -10.07 -8.06 10.15
N ARG A 158 -10.86 -8.60 11.07
CA ARG A 158 -10.50 -8.68 12.50
C ARG A 158 -9.21 -9.47 12.74
N LYS A 159 -9.05 -10.62 12.07
CA LYS A 159 -7.81 -11.42 12.15
C LYS A 159 -6.60 -10.60 11.70
N LEU A 160 -6.69 -9.90 10.57
CA LEU A 160 -5.62 -9.05 10.03
C LEU A 160 -5.28 -7.87 10.97
N LEU A 161 -6.30 -7.22 11.55
CA LEU A 161 -6.12 -6.13 12.51
C LEU A 161 -5.42 -6.57 13.81
N ASN A 162 -5.44 -7.87 14.14
CA ASN A 162 -4.82 -8.44 15.33
C ASN A 162 -3.42 -9.02 15.09
N VAL A 163 -2.87 -8.91 13.88
CA VAL A 163 -1.49 -9.33 13.60
C VAL A 163 -0.52 -8.43 14.40
N PRO A 164 0.38 -8.99 15.21
CA PRO A 164 1.26 -8.21 16.07
C PRO A 164 2.16 -7.25 15.28
N GLY A 165 2.20 -5.99 15.72
CA GLY A 165 3.04 -4.95 15.12
C GLY A 165 2.66 -4.52 13.70
N ALA A 166 1.65 -5.15 13.08
CA ALA A 166 1.29 -4.87 11.71
C ALA A 166 0.91 -3.40 11.49
N ALA A 167 1.28 -2.86 10.34
CA ALA A 167 0.82 -1.57 9.87
C ALA A 167 -0.12 -1.72 8.68
N PHE A 168 -1.00 -0.73 8.53
CA PHE A 168 -2.02 -0.68 7.49
C PHE A 168 -1.76 0.52 6.62
N GLN A 169 -1.31 0.28 5.40
CA GLN A 169 -1.02 1.33 4.45
C GLN A 169 -2.27 1.65 3.62
N PHE A 170 -2.52 2.94 3.46
CA PHE A 170 -3.61 3.49 2.66
C PHE A 170 -3.04 4.42 1.61
N ASN A 171 -3.58 4.34 0.40
CA ASN A 171 -3.31 5.37 -0.59
C ASN A 171 -3.96 6.67 -0.11
N VAL A 172 -3.25 7.80 -0.20
CA VAL A 172 -3.74 9.11 0.30
C VAL A 172 -5.11 9.44 -0.32
N ARG A 173 -5.30 9.12 -1.59
CA ARG A 173 -6.58 9.27 -2.32
C ARG A 173 -7.74 8.47 -1.75
N SER A 174 -7.49 7.41 -0.99
CA SER A 174 -8.57 6.65 -0.35
C SER A 174 -9.34 7.51 0.67
N LEU A 175 -8.77 8.63 1.11
CA LEU A 175 -9.42 9.62 1.97
C LEU A 175 -10.46 10.50 1.24
N ASP A 176 -10.58 10.39 -0.09
CA ASP A 176 -11.72 10.97 -0.83
C ASP A 176 -13.06 10.37 -0.36
N TYR A 177 -13.01 9.16 0.20
CA TYR A 177 -14.18 8.44 0.71
C TYR A 177 -14.33 8.63 2.22
N LYS A 178 -15.45 9.24 2.63
CA LYS A 178 -15.77 9.52 4.04
C LYS A 178 -15.72 8.28 4.94
N ASP A 179 -16.09 7.11 4.43
CA ASP A 179 -16.07 5.87 5.21
C ASP A 179 -14.65 5.36 5.44
N THR A 180 -13.75 5.52 4.46
CA THR A 180 -12.32 5.27 4.66
C THR A 180 -11.74 6.21 5.71
N VAL A 181 -12.08 7.49 5.67
CA VAL A 181 -11.63 8.46 6.69
C VAL A 181 -12.05 8.00 8.08
N LYS A 182 -13.33 7.66 8.29
CA LYS A 182 -13.82 7.16 9.59
C LYS A 182 -13.08 5.90 10.05
N PHE A 183 -12.85 4.96 9.13
CA PHE A 183 -12.14 3.73 9.44
C PHE A 183 -10.69 3.99 9.84
N VAL A 184 -9.97 4.81 9.07
CA VAL A 184 -8.59 5.19 9.37
C VAL A 184 -8.50 5.89 10.73
N MET A 185 -9.40 6.84 11.02
CA MET A 185 -9.42 7.49 12.34
C MET A 185 -9.67 6.49 13.47
N SER A 186 -10.56 5.52 13.27
CA SER A 186 -10.78 4.43 14.24
C SER A 186 -9.54 3.56 14.46
N LEU A 187 -8.74 3.31 13.41
CA LEU A 187 -7.47 2.59 13.55
C LEU A 187 -6.46 3.40 14.36
N ILE A 188 -6.32 4.68 14.07
CA ILE A 188 -5.42 5.59 14.79
C ILE A 188 -5.83 5.68 16.27
N SER A 189 -7.11 5.92 16.56
CA SER A 189 -7.63 5.99 17.94
C SER A 189 -7.49 4.69 18.72
N SER A 190 -7.45 3.53 18.05
CA SER A 190 -7.21 2.22 18.68
C SER A 190 -5.74 1.84 18.77
N GLY A 191 -4.82 2.78 18.47
CA GLY A 191 -3.38 2.58 18.58
C GLY A 191 -2.78 1.71 17.48
N LYS A 192 -3.48 1.50 16.35
CA LYS A 192 -2.95 0.75 15.20
C LYS A 192 -2.00 1.63 14.37
N HIS A 193 -1.01 0.99 13.75
CA HIS A 193 -0.09 1.69 12.87
C HIS A 193 -0.74 1.93 11.51
N VAL A 194 -0.89 3.20 11.14
CA VAL A 194 -1.44 3.62 9.85
C VAL A 194 -0.34 4.32 9.06
N LEU A 195 -0.24 3.98 7.78
CA LEU A 195 0.72 4.56 6.85
C LEU A 195 0.01 5.14 5.65
N PHE A 196 0.55 6.22 5.10
CA PHE A 196 0.05 6.84 3.89
C PHE A 196 1.09 6.79 2.78
N GLY A 197 0.64 6.44 1.58
CA GLY A 197 1.48 6.56 0.39
C GLY A 197 0.67 7.06 -0.79
N THR A 198 1.35 7.56 -1.82
CA THR A 198 0.66 8.04 -3.03
C THR A 198 0.16 6.88 -3.89
N GLY A 199 0.89 5.76 -3.91
CA GLY A 199 0.70 4.70 -4.88
C GLY A 199 1.00 5.12 -6.31
N ALA A 200 1.73 6.24 -6.48
CA ALA A 200 1.97 6.86 -7.78
C ALA A 200 2.75 5.92 -8.72
N ARG A 201 2.19 5.67 -9.90
CA ARG A 201 2.64 4.75 -10.96
C ARG A 201 2.61 5.36 -12.37
N ARG A 202 1.93 6.47 -12.61
CA ARG A 202 1.76 7.13 -13.92
C ARG A 202 1.70 8.65 -13.82
N ALA A 203 2.31 9.34 -14.78
CA ALA A 203 2.31 10.80 -14.77
C ALA A 203 0.90 11.39 -14.93
N GLY A 204 0.53 12.31 -14.03
CA GLY A 204 -0.76 13.01 -14.05
C GLY A 204 -1.04 13.76 -12.75
N ARG A 205 -1.90 14.79 -12.81
CA ARG A 205 -2.25 15.64 -11.64
C ARG A 205 -2.75 14.83 -10.43
N TYR A 206 -3.38 13.69 -10.68
CA TYR A 206 -4.07 12.91 -9.65
C TYR A 206 -3.15 12.08 -8.74
N GLU A 207 -1.92 11.78 -9.17
CA GLU A 207 -1.07 10.83 -8.43
C GLU A 207 -0.08 11.50 -7.46
N ALA A 208 0.22 12.80 -7.65
CA ALA A 208 1.13 13.55 -6.80
C ALA A 208 0.45 14.59 -5.89
N ASP A 209 -0.83 14.92 -6.10
CA ASP A 209 -1.53 15.91 -5.28
C ASP A 209 -2.03 15.29 -3.96
N THR A 210 -1.42 15.70 -2.86
CA THR A 210 -1.75 15.28 -1.49
C THR A 210 -2.29 16.42 -0.63
N GLY A 211 -2.38 17.65 -1.18
CA GLY A 211 -2.56 18.87 -0.39
C GLY A 211 -3.88 18.90 0.37
N ASP A 212 -4.98 18.56 -0.31
CA ASP A 212 -6.31 18.49 0.31
C ASP A 212 -6.40 17.39 1.38
N HIS A 213 -5.79 16.24 1.12
CA HIS A 213 -5.79 15.12 2.05
C HIS A 213 -4.95 15.43 3.30
N PHE A 214 -3.81 16.10 3.15
CA PHE A 214 -3.01 16.55 4.29
C PHE A 214 -3.75 17.61 5.10
N ARG A 215 -4.45 18.55 4.45
CA ARG A 215 -5.34 19.49 5.16
C ARG A 215 -6.43 18.76 5.94
N LEU A 216 -7.06 17.74 5.35
CA LEU A 216 -8.07 16.93 6.02
C LEU A 216 -7.49 16.20 7.24
N LEU A 217 -6.34 15.53 7.09
CA LEU A 217 -5.69 14.83 8.19
C LEU A 217 -5.28 15.77 9.33
N ARG A 218 -4.68 16.94 9.02
CA ARG A 218 -4.34 17.97 10.01
C ARG A 218 -5.58 18.46 10.78
N ARG A 219 -6.70 18.68 10.09
CA ARG A 219 -7.96 19.10 10.74
C ARG A 219 -8.53 18.01 11.64
N SER A 220 -8.39 16.74 11.27
CA SER A 220 -8.95 15.62 12.04
C SER A 220 -8.07 15.19 13.23
N LEU A 221 -6.74 15.27 13.10
CA LEU A 221 -5.78 14.78 14.10
C LEU A 221 -5.14 15.90 14.92
N GLY A 222 -5.11 17.13 14.40
CA GLY A 222 -4.22 18.17 14.89
C GLY A 222 -2.80 18.05 14.31
N GLU A 223 -2.05 19.15 14.41
CA GLU A 223 -0.73 19.29 13.76
C GLU A 223 0.32 18.31 14.31
N ALA A 224 0.31 18.08 15.63
CA ALA A 224 1.29 17.19 16.27
C ALA A 224 1.11 15.72 15.83
N ASP A 225 -0.12 15.21 15.88
CA ASP A 225 -0.42 13.82 15.50
C ASP A 225 -0.28 13.60 13.99
N PHE A 226 -0.65 14.58 13.17
CA PHE A 226 -0.37 14.55 11.73
C PHE A 226 1.14 14.46 11.46
N ASN A 227 1.94 15.27 12.13
CA ASN A 227 3.38 15.24 11.97
C ASN A 227 3.96 13.89 12.41
N LEU A 228 3.53 13.32 13.54
CA LEU A 228 3.95 11.97 13.96
C LEU A 228 3.62 10.90 12.91
N LEU A 229 2.42 10.96 12.35
CA LEU A 229 1.94 10.02 11.32
C LEU A 229 2.78 10.11 10.02
N MET A 230 3.12 11.32 9.58
CA MET A 230 3.83 11.55 8.33
C MET A 230 5.37 11.50 8.46
N LEU A 231 5.91 11.70 9.68
CA LEU A 231 7.34 11.64 9.98
C LEU A 231 7.83 10.24 10.36
N GLY A 232 6.95 9.36 10.85
CA GLY A 232 7.34 8.10 11.47
C GLY A 232 7.84 7.05 10.48
N ALA A 233 9.14 7.00 10.19
CA ALA A 233 9.69 5.84 9.50
C ALA A 233 9.70 4.61 10.43
N LEU A 234 10.12 4.77 11.70
CA LEU A 234 10.38 3.65 12.62
C LEU A 234 10.25 4.02 14.13
N LYS A 235 9.48 5.06 14.47
CA LYS A 235 9.01 5.33 15.84
C LYS A 235 7.56 5.81 15.73
N PHE A 236 6.64 4.86 15.73
CA PHE A 236 5.22 5.12 15.49
C PHE A 236 4.52 5.75 16.69
N CYS A 237 3.54 6.61 16.35
CA CYS A 237 2.45 7.16 17.14
C CYS A 237 2.32 6.62 18.57
N ARG A 238 2.80 7.41 19.53
CA ARG A 238 2.10 7.63 20.79
C ARG A 238 1.93 9.14 20.95
N PRO A 239 0.72 9.70 20.98
CA PRO A 239 0.48 10.74 21.95
C PRO A 239 0.67 10.10 23.34
N PRO A 240 1.37 10.74 24.30
CA PRO A 240 1.25 10.33 25.69
C PRO A 240 -0.21 10.56 26.06
N VAL A 241 -1.00 9.50 26.08
CA VAL A 241 -2.35 9.59 26.64
C VAL A 241 -2.17 9.65 28.15
N GLU A 242 -2.05 10.86 28.69
CA GLU A 242 -2.65 11.12 29.99
C GLU A 242 -4.14 10.86 29.83
N ILE A 243 -4.56 9.68 30.27
CA ILE A 243 -5.96 9.30 30.36
C ILE A 243 -6.56 10.22 31.43
N ARG A 244 -7.14 11.36 31.01
CA ARG A 244 -8.25 11.94 31.78
C ARG A 244 -9.37 10.93 31.70
N ARG A 245 -9.49 10.13 32.76
CA ARG A 245 -10.60 9.22 33.01
C ARG A 245 -11.90 10.04 33.04
N HIS A 246 -12.56 10.17 31.89
CA HIS A 246 -14.01 10.25 31.89
C HIS A 246 -14.51 8.84 31.61
N THR A 247 -14.91 8.21 32.71
CA THR A 247 -15.67 6.97 32.78
C THR A 247 -16.99 7.13 32.04
N GLU A 248 -16.97 6.84 30.75
CA GLU A 248 -18.08 6.18 30.07
C GLU A 248 -17.49 5.03 29.26
N ALA A 249 -18.03 3.83 29.45
CA ALA A 249 -17.55 2.62 28.82
C ALA A 249 -17.62 2.74 27.28
N PHE A 250 -16.52 3.14 26.66
CA PHE A 250 -16.38 3.18 25.21
C PHE A 250 -16.33 1.75 24.69
N LYS A 251 -17.48 1.23 24.24
CA LYS A 251 -17.58 -0.07 23.57
C LYS A 251 -16.80 0.02 22.25
N PRO A 252 -15.68 -0.69 22.08
CA PRO A 252 -15.01 -0.69 20.80
C PRO A 252 -15.95 -1.35 19.78
N TYR A 253 -16.03 -0.81 18.57
CA TYR A 253 -16.73 -1.42 17.40
C TYR A 253 -18.23 -1.18 17.18
N THR A 254 -18.82 -0.05 17.59
CA THR A 254 -20.16 0.32 17.06
C THR A 254 -20.12 0.91 15.64
N VAL A 255 -18.94 1.31 15.14
CA VAL A 255 -18.79 1.92 13.79
C VAL A 255 -18.93 0.88 12.67
N VAL A 256 -18.49 -0.37 12.86
CA VAL A 256 -18.65 -1.42 11.84
C VAL A 256 -20.13 -1.82 11.68
N ARG A 257 -20.94 -1.73 12.73
CA ARG A 257 -22.40 -1.91 12.65
C ARG A 257 -23.13 -0.78 11.91
N ARG A 258 -22.52 0.40 11.74
CA ARG A 258 -23.09 1.56 11.03
C ARG A 258 -22.47 1.84 9.67
N ILE A 259 -21.36 1.18 9.32
CA ILE A 259 -21.01 0.95 7.92
C ILE A 259 -22.01 -0.12 7.46
N SER A 260 -23.22 0.30 7.09
CA SER A 260 -24.20 -0.60 6.49
C SER A 260 -23.53 -1.24 5.27
N PHE A 261 -23.07 -2.48 5.42
CA PHE A 261 -22.48 -3.33 4.36
C PHE A 261 -23.38 -3.42 3.12
N LEU A 262 -24.68 -3.09 3.27
CA LEU A 262 -25.64 -2.94 2.18
C LEU A 262 -25.40 -1.73 1.26
N TRP A 263 -24.82 -0.62 1.77
CA TRP A 263 -24.72 0.63 1.02
C TRP A 263 -23.49 0.68 0.10
N LEU A 264 -22.36 0.09 0.53
CA LEU A 264 -21.20 -0.10 -0.36
C LEU A 264 -21.47 -1.12 -1.47
N ARG A 265 -22.36 -2.11 -1.26
CA ARG A 265 -22.80 -3.03 -2.32
C ARG A 265 -23.68 -2.38 -3.39
N ARG A 266 -24.47 -1.34 -3.06
CA ARG A 266 -25.37 -0.68 -4.03
C ARG A 266 -24.65 0.18 -5.09
N ARG A 267 -23.39 0.60 -4.86
CA ARG A 267 -22.59 1.34 -5.87
C ARG A 267 -21.66 0.45 -6.71
N VAL A 268 -21.65 -0.88 -6.49
CA VAL A 268 -20.87 -1.84 -7.28
C VAL A 268 -21.36 -1.92 -8.75
N TYR A 269 -22.52 -1.35 -9.08
CA TYR A 269 -22.98 -1.28 -10.47
C TYR A 269 -22.19 -0.28 -11.34
N ASP A 270 -21.58 0.77 -10.77
CA ASP A 270 -20.81 1.76 -11.55
C ASP A 270 -19.33 1.38 -11.73
N VAL A 271 -18.75 0.64 -10.77
CA VAL A 271 -17.33 0.22 -10.84
C VAL A 271 -17.11 -0.93 -11.85
N ARG A 272 -18.18 -1.62 -12.27
CA ARG A 272 -18.10 -2.63 -13.34
C ARG A 272 -17.64 -2.05 -14.68
N VAL A 273 -17.84 -0.75 -14.91
CA VAL A 273 -17.39 -0.07 -16.14
C VAL A 273 -15.85 0.07 -16.17
N CYS A 274 -15.20 0.27 -15.03
CA CYS A 274 -13.73 0.37 -14.95
C CYS A 274 -13.04 -1.00 -15.01
N LEU A 275 -13.64 -2.04 -14.42
CA LEU A 275 -13.06 -3.39 -14.44
C LEU A 275 -13.14 -4.05 -15.84
N PHE A 276 -14.11 -3.67 -16.68
CA PHE A 276 -14.25 -4.22 -18.03
C PHE A 276 -13.17 -3.72 -19.02
N GLN A 277 -12.51 -2.58 -18.74
CA GLN A 277 -11.41 -2.09 -19.56
C GLN A 277 -10.07 -2.77 -19.25
N ALA A 278 -9.87 -3.28 -18.02
CA ALA A 278 -8.67 -4.06 -17.68
C ALA A 278 -8.67 -5.46 -18.30
N GLY A 279 -9.85 -6.06 -18.51
CA GLY A 279 -9.99 -7.40 -19.11
C GLY A 279 -9.88 -7.47 -20.63
N ARG A 280 -9.89 -6.33 -21.35
CA ARG A 280 -9.82 -6.28 -22.83
C ARG A 280 -8.41 -6.04 -23.40
N ILE A 281 -7.42 -5.74 -22.55
CA ILE A 281 -6.04 -5.47 -23.01
C ILE A 281 -5.19 -6.77 -23.10
N CYS A 282 -5.66 -7.88 -22.51
CA CYS A 282 -4.99 -9.19 -22.60
C CYS A 282 -5.51 -10.12 -23.72
N GLY A 283 -6.17 -9.59 -24.75
CA GLY A 283 -6.77 -10.42 -25.80
C GLY A 283 -6.74 -9.78 -27.18
N ARG A 284 -5.54 -9.53 -27.74
CA ARG A 284 -5.34 -9.29 -29.18
C ARG A 284 -3.86 -9.38 -29.57
N ALA A 285 -3.36 -10.60 -29.69
CA ALA A 285 -2.21 -10.93 -30.52
C ALA A 285 -2.16 -12.45 -30.77
N ALA A 286 -2.92 -12.92 -31.77
CA ALA A 286 -2.62 -14.10 -32.60
C ALA A 286 -3.74 -14.25 -33.63
N GLY A 287 -3.53 -13.71 -34.83
CA GLY A 287 -4.32 -14.07 -36.01
C GLY A 287 -3.73 -15.33 -36.64
N GLY A 288 -4.59 -16.29 -37.01
CA GLY A 288 -4.16 -17.47 -37.74
C GLY A 288 -5.19 -18.61 -37.86
N SER A 289 -6.26 -18.37 -38.65
CA SER A 289 -7.04 -19.32 -39.47
C SER A 289 -7.80 -20.52 -38.83
N PRO A 290 -9.00 -20.90 -39.36
CA PRO A 290 -9.95 -21.78 -38.67
C PRO A 290 -9.79 -23.25 -39.08
N PHE A 291 -9.86 -24.16 -38.10
CA PHE A 291 -10.03 -25.58 -38.39
C PHE A 291 -11.51 -25.98 -38.33
N ARG A 292 -11.90 -26.66 -39.43
CA ARG A 292 -13.22 -27.18 -39.76
C ARG A 292 -13.68 -28.27 -38.78
N ALA A 293 -14.99 -28.40 -38.72
CA ALA A 293 -15.76 -29.42 -38.02
C ALA A 293 -15.38 -30.86 -38.43
N LEU A 294 -15.38 -31.74 -37.41
CA LEU A 294 -15.88 -33.13 -37.29
C LEU A 294 -15.52 -34.15 -38.40
N PRO A 295 -15.35 -35.43 -38.04
CA PRO A 295 -16.40 -36.29 -37.46
C PRO A 295 -16.28 -36.53 -35.96
#